data_AF-A0A1B6IF10-F1
#
_entry.id   AF-A0A1B6IF10-F1
#
_cell.length_a   1.000
_cell.length_b   1.000
_cell.length_c   1.000
_cell.angle_alpha   90.00
_cell.angle_beta   90.00
_cell.angle_gamma   90.00
#
_symmetry.space_group_name_H-M   'P 1'
#
loop_
_entity.id
_entity.type
_entity.pdbx_description
1 polymer ?
#
loop_
_entity_poly.entity_id
_entity_poly.type
_entity_poly.pdbx_seq_one_letter_code
_entity_poly.pdbx_strand_id
1 'polypeptide(L)'
;PIYFTALYESKSNLHRIKYVLEGVEDSVKSMNVNLQSRIMPPLKQEITQQMNTKIIKPLCEEIETNLRLHTHSHLQSQEIPLQTVQPDCKDSLSLPPLYLFHSFVSLKGKIGNYLEKTFYDLTTVALHDWRTYGEMRCLAQHKYNISTVEDTLPSQTLEQGLDVLEIMRNIHIFVSKYQYNLNNQIFIEHSSNNKHLNTINIRHIANSIRTHGTGIMNTTVNFTYQFLRKKLIIFSQFLYDEHIKSRLLKDLCFFRDNKVQLDSKYSYERAEKFNKGIRRLGVTQEGLTYLDQFRILITHIGNAMGYVRMIRSGGLHCCSTAIRYIPDLDSIVSLQELTSAEGLSETCVQTAQVLDQVINNMRRNITEGSEYFKLLVDVFAPVLCDQKNSHLWNFHMIVPPLTINF
;
A
#
# COMPACT_ATOMS: atom_id res chain seq x y z
N PRO A 1 34.28 -36.78 9.91
CA PRO A 1 32.93 -36.90 9.29
C PRO A 1 31.82 -37.36 10.25
N ILE A 2 31.95 -38.53 10.90
CA ILE A 2 30.91 -39.10 11.79
C ILE A 2 30.69 -38.25 13.06
N TYR A 3 31.78 -37.66 13.58
CA TYR A 3 31.75 -36.83 14.79
C TYR A 3 30.79 -35.64 14.67
N PHE A 4 30.83 -34.88 13.57
CA PHE A 4 29.95 -33.71 13.40
C PHE A 4 28.47 -34.08 13.30
N THR A 5 28.16 -35.21 12.66
CA THR A 5 26.80 -35.74 12.58
C THR A 5 26.29 -36.19 13.96
N ALA A 6 27.10 -36.96 14.70
CA ALA A 6 26.75 -37.42 16.04
C ALA A 6 26.63 -36.26 17.04
N LEU A 7 27.42 -35.19 16.87
CA LEU A 7 27.36 -34.01 17.73
C LEU A 7 26.10 -33.19 17.48
N TYR A 8 25.67 -33.07 16.22
CA TYR A 8 24.39 -32.46 15.86
C TYR A 8 23.21 -33.29 16.39
N GLU A 9 23.20 -34.61 16.16
CA GLU A 9 22.13 -35.52 16.59
C GLU A 9 22.00 -35.64 18.11
N SER A 10 23.13 -35.62 18.83
CA SER A 10 23.13 -35.71 20.29
C SER A 10 22.64 -34.44 21.00
N LYS A 11 22.41 -33.33 20.27
CA LYS A 11 22.02 -32.01 20.82
C LYS A 11 22.90 -31.54 22.00
N SER A 12 24.10 -32.10 22.11
CA SER A 12 25.00 -31.83 23.22
C SER A 12 25.76 -30.54 22.96
N ASN A 13 26.15 -29.82 24.03
CA ASN A 13 26.84 -28.53 23.99
C ASN A 13 27.79 -28.41 22.80
N LEU A 14 27.41 -27.64 21.77
CA LEU A 14 28.23 -27.37 20.59
C LEU A 14 29.59 -26.73 20.95
N HIS A 15 29.76 -26.25 22.18
CA HIS A 15 31.04 -25.88 22.79
C HIS A 15 32.10 -26.98 22.69
N ARG A 16 31.71 -28.27 22.61
CA ARG A 16 32.64 -29.39 22.45
C ARG A 16 33.37 -29.38 21.10
N ILE A 17 32.80 -28.75 20.08
CA ILE A 17 33.45 -28.57 18.77
C ILE A 17 34.75 -27.81 18.94
N LYS A 18 34.80 -26.80 19.82
CA LYS A 18 36.00 -25.99 20.04
C LYS A 18 37.20 -26.85 20.45
N TYR A 19 37.00 -27.73 21.43
CA TYR A 19 38.08 -28.59 21.94
C TYR A 19 38.60 -29.59 20.90
N VAL A 20 37.72 -30.12 20.05
CA VAL A 20 38.14 -31.02 18.98
C VAL A 20 38.90 -30.27 17.88
N LEU A 21 38.47 -29.05 17.55
CA LEU A 21 39.19 -28.21 16.60
C LEU A 21 40.57 -27.79 17.13
N GLU A 22 40.66 -27.43 18.41
CA GLU A 22 41.94 -27.13 19.08
C GLU A 22 42.86 -28.36 19.08
N GLY A 23 42.35 -29.56 19.40
CA GLY A 23 43.15 -30.78 19.37
C GLY A 23 43.65 -31.16 17.96
N VAL A 24 42.86 -30.88 16.92
CA VAL A 24 43.33 -31.04 15.52
C VAL A 24 44.38 -29.99 15.18
N GLU A 25 44.21 -28.74 15.62
CA GLU A 25 45.20 -27.67 15.41
C GLU A 25 46.55 -27.99 16.08
N ASP A 26 46.52 -28.49 17.31
CA ASP A 26 47.72 -28.88 18.06
C ASP A 26 48.43 -30.08 17.43
N SER A 27 47.65 -31.04 16.91
CA SER A 27 48.21 -32.16 16.13
C SER A 27 48.95 -31.68 14.89
N VAL A 28 48.43 -30.66 14.20
CA VAL A 28 49.06 -30.08 13.01
C VAL A 28 50.28 -29.20 13.36
N LYS A 29 50.28 -28.51 14.52
CA LYS A 29 51.44 -27.74 15.02
C LYS A 29 52.65 -28.62 15.35
N SER A 30 52.42 -29.88 15.73
CA SER A 30 53.48 -30.85 16.04
C SER A 30 54.18 -31.45 14.80
N MET A 31 53.69 -31.17 13.58
CA MET A 31 54.25 -31.71 12.33
C MET A 31 55.38 -30.85 11.75
N ASN A 32 56.25 -31.47 10.95
CA ASN A 32 57.31 -30.76 10.21
C ASN A 32 56.72 -29.65 9.31
N VAL A 33 57.41 -28.51 9.23
CA VAL A 33 56.99 -27.28 8.50
C VAL A 33 56.61 -27.54 7.03
N ASN A 34 57.32 -28.45 6.35
CA ASN A 34 57.04 -28.84 4.96
C ASN A 34 55.76 -29.68 4.78
N LEU A 35 55.37 -30.46 5.80
CA LEU A 35 54.12 -31.23 5.79
C LEU A 35 52.96 -30.35 6.23
N GLN A 36 53.20 -29.43 7.16
CA GLN A 36 52.23 -28.45 7.62
C GLN A 36 51.71 -27.59 6.45
N SER A 37 52.59 -27.05 5.60
CA SER A 37 52.18 -26.23 4.45
C SER A 37 51.38 -27.00 3.39
N ARG A 38 51.59 -28.32 3.28
CA ARG A 38 50.93 -29.18 2.28
C ARG A 38 49.58 -29.73 2.75
N ILE A 39 49.43 -30.02 4.03
CA ILE A 39 48.24 -30.66 4.62
C ILE A 39 47.24 -29.62 5.16
N MET A 40 47.72 -28.43 5.56
CA MET A 40 46.87 -27.38 6.13
C MET A 40 45.74 -26.92 5.18
N PRO A 41 45.98 -26.65 3.88
CA PRO A 41 44.92 -26.19 2.98
C PRO A 41 43.79 -27.22 2.76
N PRO A 42 44.05 -28.50 2.41
CA PRO A 42 42.99 -29.47 2.18
C PRO A 42 42.25 -29.84 3.48
N LEU A 43 42.96 -29.95 4.61
CA LEU A 43 42.33 -30.22 5.90
C LEU A 43 41.40 -29.08 6.33
N LYS A 44 41.82 -27.82 6.13
CA LYS A 44 40.99 -26.64 6.39
C LYS A 44 39.74 -26.64 5.51
N GLN A 45 39.87 -26.95 4.22
CA GLN A 45 38.73 -27.03 3.30
C GLN A 45 37.76 -28.14 3.72
N GLU A 46 38.26 -29.33 4.05
CA GLU A 46 37.43 -30.46 4.46
C GLU A 46 36.67 -30.17 5.76
N ILE A 47 37.35 -29.65 6.79
CA ILE A 47 36.71 -29.31 8.06
C ILE A 47 35.67 -28.20 7.87
N THR A 48 35.99 -27.18 7.06
CA THR A 48 35.05 -26.08 6.77
C THR A 48 33.82 -26.59 6.01
N GLN A 49 34.02 -27.49 5.04
CA GLN A 49 32.92 -28.07 4.26
C GLN A 49 32.04 -28.99 5.12
N GLN A 50 32.62 -29.82 5.98
CA GLN A 50 31.88 -30.67 6.91
C GLN A 50 31.11 -29.83 7.93
N MET A 51 31.72 -28.79 8.49
CA MET A 51 31.04 -27.87 9.41
C MET A 51 29.87 -27.14 8.73
N ASN A 52 30.09 -26.65 7.50
CA ASN A 52 29.03 -25.98 6.73
C ASN A 52 27.86 -26.91 6.41
N THR A 53 28.15 -28.14 5.95
CA THR A 53 27.12 -29.08 5.46
C THR A 53 26.40 -29.82 6.58
N LYS A 54 27.08 -30.18 7.67
CA LYS A 54 26.53 -31.04 8.72
C LYS A 54 26.03 -30.29 9.95
N ILE A 55 26.50 -29.07 10.19
CA ILE A 55 26.11 -28.29 11.38
C ILE A 55 25.40 -27.01 10.97
N ILE A 56 26.05 -26.17 10.16
CA ILE A 56 25.52 -24.82 9.87
C ILE A 56 24.23 -24.89 9.05
N LYS A 57 24.21 -25.67 7.96
CA LYS A 57 23.01 -25.76 7.12
C LYS A 57 21.78 -26.32 7.87
N PRO A 58 21.86 -27.44 8.60
CA PRO A 58 20.75 -27.94 9.39
C PRO A 58 20.29 -26.94 10.47
N LEU A 59 21.24 -26.29 11.16
CA LEU A 59 20.92 -25.29 12.18
C LEU A 59 20.22 -24.06 11.58
N CYS A 60 20.64 -23.60 10.39
CA CYS A 60 19.97 -22.54 9.66
C CYS A 60 18.51 -22.90 9.33
N GLU A 61 18.28 -24.10 8.80
CA GLU A 61 16.94 -24.59 8.44
C GLU A 61 16.04 -24.76 9.67
N GLU A 62 16.60 -25.25 10.80
CA GLU A 62 15.89 -25.41 12.06
C GLU A 62 15.48 -24.06 12.67
N ILE A 63 16.39 -23.08 12.68
CA ILE A 63 16.12 -21.71 13.16
C ILE A 63 15.07 -21.04 12.27
N GLU A 64 15.21 -21.13 10.95
CA GLU A 64 14.24 -20.58 10.01
C GLU A 64 12.85 -21.19 10.22
N THR A 65 12.76 -22.51 10.34
CA THR A 65 11.51 -23.22 10.59
C THR A 65 10.89 -22.79 11.91
N ASN A 66 11.68 -22.68 12.98
CA ASN A 66 11.21 -22.20 14.27
C ASN A 66 10.68 -20.76 14.20
N LEU A 67 11.39 -19.86 13.51
CA LEU A 67 10.95 -18.47 13.29
C LEU A 67 9.63 -18.42 12.51
N ARG A 68 9.46 -19.23 11.46
CA ARG A 68 8.22 -19.30 10.68
C ARG A 68 7.06 -19.81 11.54
N LEU A 69 7.27 -20.88 12.31
CA LEU A 69 6.25 -21.44 13.21
C LEU A 69 5.82 -20.44 14.28
N HIS A 70 6.76 -19.73 14.90
CA HIS A 70 6.42 -18.70 15.89
C HIS A 70 5.66 -17.54 15.24
N THR A 71 6.07 -17.08 14.06
CA THR A 71 5.41 -15.98 13.36
C THR A 71 3.97 -16.35 13.00
N HIS A 72 3.71 -17.58 12.55
CA HIS A 72 2.37 -18.05 12.18
C HIS A 72 1.57 -18.69 13.32
N SER A 73 2.09 -18.70 14.55
CA SER A 73 1.39 -19.29 15.71
C SER A 73 0.02 -18.65 15.96
N HIS A 74 -0.15 -17.37 15.65
CA HIS A 74 -1.43 -16.65 15.77
C HIS A 74 -2.51 -17.11 14.77
N LEU A 75 -2.15 -17.83 13.71
CA LEU A 75 -3.09 -18.38 12.72
C LEU A 75 -3.55 -19.80 13.08
N GLN A 76 -2.81 -20.52 13.92
CA GLN A 76 -3.12 -21.89 14.31
C GLN A 76 -3.77 -21.92 15.70
N SER A 77 -5.11 -22.01 15.74
CA SER A 77 -5.88 -22.25 16.96
C SER A 77 -5.84 -23.72 17.43
N GLN A 78 -4.72 -24.41 17.26
CA GLN A 78 -4.54 -25.78 17.77
C GLN A 78 -3.81 -25.73 19.10
N GLU A 79 -4.38 -26.40 20.10
CA GLU A 79 -3.71 -26.71 21.37
C GLU A 79 -2.39 -27.41 21.05
N ILE A 80 -1.27 -26.71 21.24
CA ILE A 80 0.05 -27.28 21.07
C ILE A 80 0.17 -28.36 22.15
N PRO A 81 0.31 -29.66 21.80
CA PRO A 81 0.57 -30.68 22.80
C PRO A 81 1.86 -30.29 23.53
N LEU A 82 1.85 -30.26 24.86
CA LEU A 82 2.99 -29.93 25.73
C LEU A 82 4.26 -30.78 25.48
N GLN A 83 4.23 -31.70 24.51
CA GLN A 83 5.28 -32.65 24.16
C GLN A 83 6.20 -32.17 23.02
N THR A 84 5.83 -31.16 22.24
CA THR A 84 6.70 -30.57 21.21
C THR A 84 7.44 -29.34 21.74
N VAL A 85 8.14 -29.49 22.86
CA VAL A 85 9.17 -28.53 23.26
C VAL A 85 10.32 -28.68 22.27
N GLN A 86 10.31 -27.87 21.21
CA GLN A 86 11.50 -27.73 20.38
C GLN A 86 12.63 -27.22 21.27
N PRO A 87 13.80 -27.90 21.30
CA PRO A 87 14.90 -27.48 22.15
C PRO A 87 15.31 -26.06 21.75
N ASP A 88 15.43 -25.16 22.72
CA ASP A 88 15.87 -23.80 22.46
C ASP A 88 17.30 -23.83 21.93
N CYS A 89 17.49 -23.47 20.65
CA CYS A 89 18.83 -23.35 20.04
C CYS A 89 19.66 -22.19 20.64
N LYS A 90 19.18 -21.50 21.69
CA LYS A 90 19.89 -20.38 22.34
C LYS A 90 21.28 -20.80 22.82
N ASP A 91 21.39 -21.96 23.45
CA ASP A 91 22.65 -22.46 24.00
C ASP A 91 23.66 -22.71 22.87
N SER A 92 23.20 -23.28 21.76
CA SER A 92 23.95 -23.51 20.53
C SER A 92 24.49 -22.23 19.88
N LEU A 93 23.75 -21.13 19.99
CA LEU A 93 24.07 -19.84 19.39
C LEU A 93 24.94 -18.95 20.30
N SER A 94 25.13 -19.31 21.56
CA SER A 94 25.99 -18.59 22.52
C SER A 94 27.49 -18.76 22.25
N LEU A 95 27.85 -19.59 21.26
CA LEU A 95 29.24 -19.87 20.91
C LEU A 95 30.02 -18.61 20.49
N PRO A 96 31.18 -18.35 21.10
CA PRO A 96 32.11 -17.34 20.58
C PRO A 96 32.63 -17.77 19.20
N PRO A 97 33.16 -16.83 18.40
CA PRO A 97 33.74 -17.15 17.08
C PRO A 97 34.77 -18.26 17.21
N LEU A 98 34.59 -19.33 16.42
CA LEU A 98 35.51 -20.46 16.40
C LEU A 98 36.78 -20.04 15.65
N TYR A 99 37.93 -20.17 16.30
CA TYR A 99 39.22 -20.00 15.64
C TYR A 99 39.58 -21.29 14.93
N LEU A 100 39.76 -21.21 13.61
CA LEU A 100 40.08 -22.33 12.74
C LEU A 100 41.22 -21.91 11.83
N PHE A 101 42.44 -22.41 12.06
CA PHE A 101 43.59 -22.26 11.16
C PHE A 101 43.73 -20.84 10.58
N HIS A 102 43.87 -19.85 11.46
CA HIS A 102 44.00 -18.42 11.14
C HIS A 102 42.75 -17.78 10.51
N SER A 103 41.57 -18.39 10.67
CA SER A 103 40.28 -17.78 10.29
C SER A 103 39.28 -17.88 11.43
N PHE A 104 38.55 -16.80 11.67
CA PHE A 104 37.45 -16.77 12.63
C PHE A 104 36.15 -17.14 11.92
N VAL A 105 35.46 -18.15 12.44
CA VAL A 105 34.15 -18.57 11.97
C VAL A 105 33.12 -18.23 13.03
N SER A 106 32.35 -17.16 12.79
CA SER A 106 31.19 -16.82 13.61
C SER A 106 29.97 -17.59 13.13
N LEU A 107 29.41 -18.42 14.02
CA LEU A 107 28.17 -19.15 13.75
C LEU A 107 26.99 -18.17 13.56
N LYS A 108 26.89 -17.17 14.44
CA LYS A 108 25.88 -16.10 14.35
C LYS A 108 25.96 -15.35 13.02
N GLY A 109 27.16 -15.02 12.56
CA GLY A 109 27.36 -14.31 11.30
C GLY A 109 26.92 -15.13 10.08
N LYS A 110 27.21 -16.44 10.06
CA LYS A 110 26.79 -17.33 8.96
C LYS A 110 25.28 -17.53 8.92
N ILE A 111 24.64 -17.69 10.09
CA ILE A 111 23.18 -17.81 10.19
C ILE A 111 22.52 -16.49 9.79
N GLY A 112 23.06 -15.35 10.25
CA GLY A 112 22.58 -14.02 9.86
C GLY A 112 22.59 -13.83 8.35
N ASN A 113 23.71 -14.13 7.68
CA ASN A 113 23.82 -14.03 6.23
C ASN A 113 22.87 -14.99 5.48
N TYR A 114 22.68 -16.20 6.02
CA TYR A 114 21.70 -17.13 5.46
C TYR A 114 20.27 -16.58 5.55
N LEU A 115 19.85 -16.14 6.74
CA LEU A 115 18.51 -15.58 6.95
C LEU A 115 18.30 -14.31 6.12
N GLU A 116 19.30 -13.44 6.04
CA GLU A 116 19.25 -12.23 5.21
C GLU A 116 19.02 -12.56 3.74
N LYS A 117 19.82 -13.47 3.17
CA LYS A 117 19.66 -13.89 1.79
C LYS A 117 18.30 -14.53 1.55
N THR A 118 17.89 -15.45 2.42
CA THR A 118 16.61 -16.15 2.29
C THR A 118 15.42 -15.19 2.39
N PHE A 119 15.42 -14.27 3.37
CA PHE A 119 14.34 -13.30 3.53
C PHE A 119 14.30 -12.30 2.38
N TYR A 120 15.45 -11.84 1.89
CA TYR A 120 15.50 -10.97 0.72
C TYR A 120 14.99 -11.68 -0.53
N ASP A 121 15.52 -12.87 -0.84
CA ASP A 121 15.11 -13.66 -2.02
C ASP A 121 13.60 -13.97 -1.97
N LEU A 122 13.06 -14.39 -0.82
CA LEU A 122 11.63 -14.66 -0.67
C LEU A 122 10.77 -13.40 -0.77
N THR A 123 11.22 -12.28 -0.20
CA THR A 123 10.51 -11.00 -0.32
C THR A 123 10.51 -10.50 -1.77
N THR A 124 11.56 -10.74 -2.55
CA THR A 124 11.57 -10.40 -3.98
C THR A 124 10.58 -11.22 -4.80
N VAL A 125 10.32 -12.47 -4.42
CA VAL A 125 9.31 -13.33 -5.07
C VAL A 125 7.90 -12.91 -4.66
N ALA A 126 7.70 -12.59 -3.38
CA ALA A 126 6.41 -12.23 -2.80
C ALA A 126 6.52 -10.93 -1.99
N LEU A 127 6.46 -9.79 -2.68
CA LEU A 127 6.62 -8.47 -2.05
C LEU A 127 5.57 -8.15 -0.98
N HIS A 128 4.46 -8.89 -0.93
CA HIS A 128 3.41 -8.72 0.08
C HIS A 128 3.78 -9.29 1.46
N ASP A 129 4.69 -10.26 1.52
CA ASP A 129 5.10 -10.93 2.76
C ASP A 129 6.25 -10.19 3.48
N TRP A 130 6.66 -9.03 2.98
CA TRP A 130 7.73 -8.21 3.57
C TRP A 130 7.54 -7.96 5.07
N ARG A 131 6.28 -7.79 5.50
CA ARG A 131 5.94 -7.56 6.91
C ARG A 131 6.18 -8.81 7.77
N THR A 132 5.77 -9.97 7.28
CA THR A 132 5.97 -11.27 7.94
C THR A 132 7.46 -11.54 8.10
N TYR A 133 8.26 -11.29 7.05
CA TYR A 133 9.72 -11.43 7.13
C TYR A 133 10.36 -10.37 8.05
N GLY A 134 9.82 -9.16 8.11
CA GLY A 134 10.19 -8.14 9.10
C GLY A 134 9.96 -8.61 10.54
N GLU A 135 8.81 -9.21 10.83
CA GLU A 135 8.49 -9.79 12.14
C GLU A 135 9.43 -10.96 12.48
N MET A 136 9.74 -11.82 11.52
CA MET A 136 10.71 -12.90 11.68
C MET A 136 12.12 -12.37 12.02
N ARG A 137 12.56 -11.25 11.43
CA ARG A 137 13.84 -10.61 11.79
C ARG A 137 13.83 -10.08 13.22
N CYS A 138 12.76 -9.39 13.62
CA CYS A 138 12.60 -8.92 15.01
C CYS A 138 12.64 -10.09 15.99
N LEU A 139 11.98 -11.21 15.66
CA LEU A 139 12.01 -12.44 16.46
C LEU A 139 13.42 -13.06 16.49
N ALA A 140 14.14 -13.07 15.37
CA ALA A 140 15.52 -13.56 15.32
C ALA A 140 16.46 -12.73 16.20
N GLN A 141 16.30 -11.41 16.20
CA GLN A 141 17.05 -10.51 17.08
C GLN A 141 16.70 -10.78 18.54
N HIS A 142 15.42 -10.84 18.89
CA HIS A 142 14.97 -11.02 20.27
C HIS A 142 15.28 -12.41 20.85
N LYS A 143 15.10 -13.48 20.05
CA LYS A 143 15.27 -14.86 20.53
C LYS A 143 16.72 -15.33 20.43
N TYR A 144 17.47 -14.91 19.40
CA TYR A 144 18.78 -15.47 19.09
C TYR A 144 19.92 -14.44 19.10
N ASN A 145 19.64 -13.15 19.31
CA ASN A 145 20.62 -12.07 19.21
C ASN A 145 21.36 -12.07 17.86
N ILE A 146 20.64 -12.37 16.78
CA ILE A 146 21.14 -12.30 15.40
C ILE A 146 20.66 -10.98 14.80
N SER A 147 21.59 -10.07 14.52
CA SER A 147 21.31 -8.84 13.78
C SER A 147 21.35 -9.11 12.28
N THR A 148 20.22 -8.98 11.61
CA THR A 148 20.12 -8.99 10.14
C THR A 148 19.98 -7.57 9.61
N VAL A 149 20.36 -7.33 8.36
CA VAL A 149 20.13 -6.04 7.68
C VAL A 149 18.62 -5.83 7.43
N GLU A 150 18.17 -4.58 7.54
CA GLU A 150 16.80 -4.19 7.20
C GLU A 150 16.56 -4.23 5.69
N ASP A 151 15.39 -4.70 5.26
CA ASP A 151 15.01 -4.64 3.85
C ASP A 151 14.64 -3.22 3.47
N THR A 152 15.41 -2.60 2.58
CA THR A 152 15.01 -1.37 1.88
C THR A 152 14.13 -1.68 0.66
N LEU A 153 13.40 -2.80 0.68
CA LEU A 153 12.53 -3.19 -0.42
C LEU A 153 11.22 -2.38 -0.38
N PRO A 154 10.68 -1.98 -1.55
CA PRO A 154 9.42 -1.25 -1.59
C PRO A 154 8.29 -2.11 -1.03
N SER A 155 7.62 -1.60 0.01
CA SER A 155 6.49 -2.29 0.64
C SER A 155 5.33 -2.44 -0.35
N GLN A 156 5.01 -3.67 -0.74
CA GLN A 156 3.74 -3.98 -1.40
C GLN A 156 2.84 -4.74 -0.42
N THR A 157 1.53 -4.65 -0.57
CA THR A 157 0.56 -5.41 0.23
C THR A 157 -0.19 -6.37 -0.66
N LEU A 158 -0.66 -7.49 -0.10
CA LEU A 158 -1.46 -8.51 -0.80
C LEU A 158 -2.68 -7.94 -1.53
N GLU A 159 -3.20 -6.81 -1.03
CA GLU A 159 -4.21 -5.96 -1.67
C GLU A 159 -3.61 -5.27 -2.92
N GLN A 160 -3.38 -6.08 -3.97
CA GLN A 160 -2.81 -5.70 -5.25
C GLN A 160 -3.89 -5.01 -6.11
N GLY A 161 -4.19 -3.76 -5.76
CA GLY A 161 -5.04 -2.87 -6.57
C GLY A 161 -4.26 -2.14 -7.66
N LEU A 162 -4.98 -1.61 -8.67
CA LEU A 162 -4.43 -0.67 -9.64
C LEU A 162 -3.76 0.52 -8.94
N ASP A 163 -2.55 0.86 -9.35
CA ASP A 163 -1.81 1.98 -8.78
C ASP A 163 -2.47 3.31 -9.15
N VAL A 164 -2.49 4.26 -8.20
CA VAL A 164 -3.00 5.62 -8.40
C VAL A 164 -2.38 6.29 -9.62
N LEU A 165 -1.09 6.07 -9.89
CA LEU A 165 -0.42 6.64 -11.06
C LEU A 165 -0.94 6.05 -12.39
N GLU A 166 -1.25 4.76 -12.41
CA GLU A 166 -1.81 4.10 -13.59
C GLU A 166 -3.23 4.59 -13.86
N ILE A 167 -4.05 4.69 -12.80
CA ILE A 167 -5.40 5.25 -12.86
C ILE A 167 -5.36 6.70 -13.35
N MET A 168 -4.44 7.51 -12.82
CA MET A 168 -4.27 8.91 -13.22
C MET A 168 -3.92 9.04 -14.71
N ARG A 169 -2.96 8.25 -15.22
CA ARG A 169 -2.57 8.25 -16.64
C ARG A 169 -3.73 7.83 -17.55
N ASN A 170 -4.52 6.86 -17.10
CA ASN A 170 -5.62 6.27 -17.86
C ASN A 170 -7.01 6.66 -17.33
N ILE A 171 -7.16 7.88 -16.81
CA ILE A 171 -8.40 8.32 -16.13
C ILE A 171 -9.63 8.17 -17.02
N HIS A 172 -9.49 8.38 -18.33
CA HIS A 172 -10.55 8.22 -19.33
C HIS A 172 -11.07 6.77 -19.44
N ILE A 173 -10.18 5.79 -19.30
CA ILE A 173 -10.53 4.36 -19.28
C ILE A 173 -11.16 4.03 -17.93
N PHE A 174 -10.57 4.53 -16.85
CA PHE A 174 -11.01 4.29 -15.49
C PHE A 174 -12.47 4.72 -15.26
N VAL A 175 -12.82 5.96 -15.61
CA VAL A 175 -14.19 6.45 -15.39
C VAL A 175 -15.24 5.72 -16.20
N SER A 176 -14.84 5.07 -17.30
CA SER A 176 -15.75 4.34 -18.19
C SER A 176 -15.93 2.89 -17.74
N LYS A 177 -14.88 2.27 -17.19
CA LYS A 177 -14.89 0.87 -16.77
C LYS A 177 -15.30 0.65 -15.32
N TYR A 178 -15.19 1.66 -14.46
CA TYR A 178 -15.46 1.52 -13.03
C TYR A 178 -16.72 2.28 -12.63
N GLN A 179 -17.45 1.75 -11.65
CA GLN A 179 -18.59 2.39 -11.01
C GLN A 179 -18.27 2.72 -9.57
N TYR A 180 -18.63 3.94 -9.15
CA TYR A 180 -18.39 4.40 -7.79
C TYR A 180 -19.56 4.05 -6.86
N ASN A 181 -19.30 3.27 -5.81
CA ASN A 181 -20.21 3.08 -4.70
C ASN A 181 -19.92 4.13 -3.62
N LEU A 182 -20.83 5.11 -3.50
CA LEU A 182 -20.71 6.19 -2.54
C LEU A 182 -20.77 5.72 -1.07
N ASN A 183 -21.57 4.69 -0.78
CA ASN A 183 -21.81 4.21 0.58
C ASN A 183 -20.56 3.55 1.16
N ASN A 184 -19.97 2.65 0.39
CA ASN A 184 -18.78 1.91 0.83
C ASN A 184 -17.48 2.66 0.49
N GLN A 185 -17.54 3.71 -0.34
CA GLN A 185 -16.38 4.38 -0.94
C GLN A 185 -15.46 3.37 -1.63
N ILE A 186 -16.04 2.58 -2.55
CA ILE A 186 -15.34 1.55 -3.32
C ILE A 186 -15.64 1.75 -4.80
N PHE A 187 -14.64 1.57 -5.66
CA PHE A 187 -14.86 1.42 -7.09
C PHE A 187 -14.92 -0.06 -7.44
N ILE A 188 -15.90 -0.43 -8.27
CA ILE A 188 -16.09 -1.78 -8.76
C ILE A 188 -16.02 -1.74 -10.28
N GLU A 189 -15.27 -2.65 -10.88
CA GLU A 189 -15.23 -2.81 -12.33
C GLU A 189 -16.61 -3.24 -12.86
N HIS A 190 -17.10 -2.58 -13.91
CA HIS A 190 -18.40 -2.84 -14.52
C HIS A 190 -18.45 -4.20 -15.23
N SER A 191 -17.36 -4.56 -15.92
CA SER A 191 -17.25 -5.80 -16.66
C SER A 191 -15.79 -6.21 -16.75
N SER A 192 -15.47 -7.42 -16.30
CA SER A 192 -14.13 -8.01 -16.41
C SER A 192 -14.15 -9.19 -17.38
N ASN A 193 -13.06 -9.36 -18.12
CA ASN A 193 -12.81 -10.61 -18.86
C ASN A 193 -12.37 -11.75 -17.92
N ASN A 194 -12.04 -11.41 -16.67
CA ASN A 194 -11.62 -12.35 -15.63
C ASN A 194 -12.82 -12.86 -14.81
N LYS A 195 -12.64 -13.99 -14.12
CA LYS A 195 -13.65 -14.58 -13.21
C LYS A 195 -14.02 -13.70 -12.02
N HIS A 196 -13.21 -12.70 -11.70
CA HIS A 196 -13.41 -11.78 -10.59
C HIS A 196 -13.34 -10.34 -11.08
N LEU A 197 -14.19 -9.49 -10.51
CA LEU A 197 -14.19 -8.05 -10.77
C LEU A 197 -13.11 -7.38 -9.92
N ASN A 198 -12.37 -6.44 -10.52
CA ASN A 198 -11.41 -5.65 -9.78
C ASN A 198 -12.13 -4.63 -8.90
N THR A 199 -11.63 -4.43 -7.68
CA THR A 199 -12.14 -3.43 -6.75
C THR A 199 -11.02 -2.50 -6.28
N ILE A 200 -11.33 -1.21 -6.15
CA ILE A 200 -10.39 -0.21 -5.62
C ILE A 200 -10.96 0.37 -4.34
N ASN A 201 -10.22 0.14 -3.26
CA ASN A 201 -10.56 0.57 -1.91
C ASN A 201 -9.63 1.71 -1.47
N ILE A 202 -10.02 2.37 -0.37
CA ILE A 202 -9.22 3.40 0.31
C ILE A 202 -7.81 2.89 0.66
N ARG A 203 -7.69 1.61 1.04
CA ARG A 203 -6.40 0.98 1.37
C ARG A 203 -5.45 0.91 0.18
N HIS A 204 -5.93 0.56 -1.01
CA HIS A 204 -5.12 0.54 -2.24
C HIS A 204 -4.51 1.92 -2.50
N ILE A 205 -5.34 2.96 -2.40
CA ILE A 205 -4.89 4.35 -2.57
C ILE A 205 -3.88 4.75 -1.49
N ALA A 206 -4.14 4.40 -0.22
CA ALA A 206 -3.21 4.68 0.87
C ALA A 206 -1.85 4.00 0.66
N ASN A 207 -1.83 2.79 0.09
CA ASN A 207 -0.60 2.08 -0.24
C ASN A 207 0.17 2.77 -1.39
N SER A 208 -0.53 3.19 -2.45
CA SER A 208 0.07 4.00 -3.52
C SER A 208 0.64 5.33 -3.01
N ILE A 209 -0.03 5.98 -2.06
CA ILE A 209 0.48 7.21 -1.43
C ILE A 209 1.71 6.91 -0.56
N ARG A 210 1.76 5.74 0.09
CA ARG A 210 2.93 5.32 0.87
C ARG A 210 4.15 5.08 -0.01
N THR A 211 3.97 4.50 -1.20
CA THR A 211 5.07 4.20 -2.13
C THR A 211 5.58 5.43 -2.86
N HIS A 212 4.68 6.32 -3.30
CA HIS A 212 5.04 7.46 -4.15
C HIS A 212 5.08 8.81 -3.41
N GLY A 213 4.65 8.84 -2.15
CA GLY A 213 4.56 10.05 -1.34
C GLY A 213 3.27 10.83 -1.54
N THR A 214 3.01 11.79 -0.65
CA THR A 214 1.79 12.61 -0.63
C THR A 214 1.68 13.56 -1.83
N GLY A 215 2.79 13.86 -2.51
CA GLY A 215 2.82 14.74 -3.70
C GLY A 215 1.97 14.22 -4.87
N ILE A 216 1.72 12.91 -4.95
CA ILE A 216 0.85 12.35 -5.99
C ILE A 216 -0.59 12.86 -5.86
N MET A 217 -1.07 13.17 -4.65
CA MET A 217 -2.45 13.57 -4.41
C MET A 217 -2.78 14.86 -5.17
N ASN A 218 -1.93 15.89 -5.04
CA ASN A 218 -2.10 17.17 -5.73
C ASN A 218 -2.04 17.00 -7.25
N THR A 219 -1.12 16.16 -7.73
CA THR A 219 -0.95 15.85 -9.14
C THR A 219 -2.20 15.16 -9.71
N THR A 220 -2.74 14.16 -9.00
CA THR A 220 -3.96 13.43 -9.38
C THR A 220 -5.18 14.35 -9.41
N VAL A 221 -5.33 15.26 -8.44
CA VAL A 221 -6.41 16.26 -8.43
C VAL A 221 -6.29 17.19 -9.64
N ASN A 222 -5.09 17.63 -10.00
CA ASN A 222 -4.87 18.46 -11.19
C ASN A 222 -5.21 17.73 -12.50
N PHE A 223 -4.79 16.48 -12.68
CA PHE A 223 -5.18 15.68 -13.83
C PHE A 223 -6.70 15.48 -13.91
N THR A 224 -7.33 15.25 -12.76
CA THR A 224 -8.79 15.12 -12.69
C THR A 224 -9.49 16.43 -13.04
N TYR A 225 -8.96 17.57 -12.59
CA TYR A 225 -9.43 18.89 -12.98
C TYR A 225 -9.37 19.09 -14.51
N GLN A 226 -8.26 18.75 -15.16
CA GLN A 226 -8.13 18.85 -16.62
C GLN A 226 -9.14 17.95 -17.34
N PHE A 227 -9.37 16.75 -16.82
CA PHE A 227 -10.38 15.83 -17.35
C PHE A 227 -11.80 16.39 -17.20
N LEU A 228 -12.14 16.89 -16.01
CA LEU A 228 -13.44 17.50 -15.70
C LEU A 228 -13.70 18.71 -16.61
N ARG A 229 -12.71 19.58 -16.82
CA ARG A 229 -12.82 20.73 -17.72
C ARG A 229 -13.24 20.30 -19.13
N LYS A 230 -12.61 19.26 -19.70
CA LYS A 230 -12.96 18.74 -21.03
C LYS A 230 -14.40 18.19 -21.06
N LYS A 231 -14.80 17.43 -20.03
CA LYS A 231 -16.15 16.85 -19.95
C LYS A 231 -17.24 17.90 -19.69
N LEU A 232 -16.96 18.93 -18.89
CA LEU A 232 -17.88 20.04 -18.63
C LEU A 232 -18.13 20.90 -19.87
N ILE A 233 -17.15 21.02 -20.78
CA ILE A 233 -17.37 21.66 -22.08
C ILE A 233 -18.38 20.87 -22.92
N ILE A 234 -18.23 19.54 -23.00
CA ILE A 234 -19.17 18.66 -23.71
C ILE A 234 -20.56 18.72 -23.06
N PHE A 235 -20.61 18.75 -21.72
CA PHE A 235 -21.84 18.91 -20.97
C PHE A 235 -22.55 20.23 -21.30
N SER A 236 -21.79 21.32 -21.39
CA SER A 236 -22.32 22.63 -21.79
C SER A 236 -22.82 22.65 -23.23
N GLN A 237 -22.08 22.03 -24.16
CA GLN A 237 -22.51 21.90 -25.56
C GLN A 237 -23.82 21.11 -25.70
N PHE A 238 -23.99 20.04 -24.93
CA PHE A 238 -25.22 19.25 -24.92
C PHE A 238 -26.44 20.08 -24.47
N LEU A 239 -26.29 20.87 -23.41
CA LEU A 239 -27.37 21.72 -22.92
C LEU A 239 -27.62 22.96 -23.80
N TYR A 240 -26.62 23.35 -24.60
CA TYR A 240 -26.74 24.46 -25.55
C TYR A 240 -27.50 24.07 -26.83
N ASP A 241 -27.57 22.77 -27.17
CA ASP A 241 -28.31 22.28 -28.34
C ASP A 241 -29.77 22.78 -28.31
N GLU A 242 -30.18 23.47 -29.38
CA GLU A 242 -31.50 24.08 -29.50
C GLU A 242 -32.64 23.07 -29.36
N HIS A 243 -32.45 21.81 -29.75
CA HIS A 243 -33.47 20.76 -29.57
C HIS A 243 -33.70 20.40 -28.11
N ILE A 244 -32.65 20.47 -27.29
CA ILE A 244 -32.69 20.14 -25.85
C ILE A 244 -33.12 21.37 -25.07
N LYS A 245 -32.48 22.51 -25.30
CA LYS A 245 -32.75 23.80 -24.67
C LYS A 245 -34.20 24.24 -24.85
N SER A 246 -34.75 24.15 -26.07
CA SER A 246 -36.15 24.55 -26.33
C SER A 246 -37.17 23.70 -25.56
N ARG A 247 -36.87 22.42 -25.34
CA ARG A 247 -37.74 21.52 -24.56
C ARG A 247 -37.61 21.76 -23.07
N LEU A 248 -36.40 21.98 -22.58
CA LEU A 248 -36.15 22.37 -21.18
C LEU A 248 -36.86 23.68 -20.83
N LEU A 249 -36.85 24.67 -21.72
CA LEU A 249 -37.58 25.93 -21.53
C LEU A 249 -39.09 25.73 -21.49
N LYS A 250 -39.65 24.89 -22.38
CA LYS A 250 -41.09 24.55 -22.36
C LYS A 250 -41.51 23.88 -21.05
N ASP A 251 -40.69 22.96 -20.56
CA ASP A 251 -40.96 22.25 -19.30
C ASP A 251 -40.76 23.17 -18.09
N LEU A 252 -39.81 24.08 -18.14
CA LEU A 252 -39.58 25.09 -17.10
C LEU A 252 -40.73 26.11 -17.01
N CYS A 253 -41.25 26.60 -18.15
CA CYS A 253 -42.44 27.47 -18.15
C CYS A 253 -43.63 26.73 -17.55
N PHE A 254 -43.88 25.50 -18.00
CA PHE A 254 -44.97 24.67 -17.47
C PHE A 254 -44.85 24.42 -15.96
N PHE A 255 -43.63 24.17 -15.46
CA PHE A 255 -43.38 23.99 -14.03
C PHE A 255 -43.63 25.28 -13.23
N ARG A 256 -43.26 26.45 -13.77
CA ARG A 256 -43.52 27.74 -13.12
C ARG A 256 -45.01 28.06 -13.08
N ASP A 257 -45.72 27.83 -14.18
CA ASP A 257 -47.14 28.14 -14.32
C ASP A 257 -48.01 27.25 -13.41
N ASN A 258 -47.61 25.99 -13.20
CA ASN A 258 -48.38 25.01 -12.42
C ASN A 258 -47.79 24.71 -11.03
N LYS A 259 -46.91 25.57 -10.52
CA LYS A 259 -46.17 25.35 -9.27
C LYS A 259 -47.07 25.11 -8.05
N VAL A 260 -48.20 25.83 -7.97
CA VAL A 260 -49.18 25.72 -6.87
C VAL A 260 -50.01 24.45 -6.98
N GLN A 261 -50.35 24.02 -8.19
CA GLN A 261 -51.18 22.83 -8.44
C GLN A 261 -50.39 21.52 -8.27
N LEU A 262 -49.10 21.55 -8.58
CA LEU A 262 -48.23 20.37 -8.56
C LEU A 262 -47.45 20.21 -7.25
N ASP A 263 -47.68 21.06 -6.23
CA ASP A 263 -46.93 21.04 -4.97
C ASP A 263 -45.39 21.08 -5.21
N SER A 264 -44.98 21.86 -6.20
CA SER A 264 -43.58 21.93 -6.68
C SER A 264 -42.95 20.59 -7.14
N LYS A 265 -43.76 19.57 -7.47
CA LYS A 265 -43.28 18.27 -7.97
C LYS A 265 -43.28 18.22 -9.49
N TYR A 266 -42.30 17.52 -10.06
CA TYR A 266 -42.25 17.26 -11.50
C TYR A 266 -43.15 16.06 -11.84
N SER A 267 -44.03 16.19 -12.82
CA SER A 267 -44.96 15.11 -13.18
C SER A 267 -44.29 14.01 -14.00
N TYR A 268 -44.59 12.75 -13.65
CA TYR A 268 -44.04 11.56 -14.32
C TYR A 268 -44.35 11.54 -15.82
N GLU A 269 -45.62 11.79 -16.20
CA GLU A 269 -46.06 11.80 -17.59
C GLU A 269 -45.27 12.79 -18.45
N ARG A 270 -44.84 13.92 -17.86
CA ARG A 270 -44.10 14.94 -18.59
C ARG A 270 -42.67 14.51 -18.85
N ALA A 271 -42.04 13.89 -17.86
CA ALA A 271 -40.70 13.33 -18.02
C ALA A 271 -40.69 12.18 -19.04
N GLU A 272 -41.75 11.36 -19.09
CA GLU A 272 -41.92 10.35 -20.13
C GLU A 272 -42.12 10.96 -21.53
N LYS A 273 -42.95 12.02 -21.66
CA LYS A 273 -43.12 12.77 -22.91
C LYS A 273 -41.80 13.38 -23.39
N PHE A 274 -40.97 13.89 -22.48
CA PHE A 274 -39.64 14.41 -22.79
C PHE A 274 -38.73 13.31 -23.36
N ASN A 275 -38.67 12.14 -22.71
CA ASN A 275 -37.91 10.99 -23.18
C ASN A 275 -38.36 10.49 -24.56
N LYS A 276 -39.68 10.34 -24.76
CA LYS A 276 -40.27 9.97 -26.07
C LYS A 276 -39.91 10.99 -27.15
N GLY A 277 -39.92 12.27 -26.80
CA GLY A 277 -39.51 13.34 -27.69
C GLY A 277 -38.04 13.22 -28.11
N ILE A 278 -37.13 12.88 -27.18
CA ILE A 278 -35.68 12.83 -27.48
C ILE A 278 -35.33 11.57 -28.27
N ARG A 279 -36.00 10.44 -28.03
CA ARG A 279 -35.85 9.23 -28.85
C ARG A 279 -36.15 9.49 -30.34
N ARG A 280 -37.03 10.44 -30.67
CA ARG A 280 -37.34 10.84 -32.05
C ARG A 280 -36.22 11.64 -32.75
N LEU A 281 -35.25 12.18 -32.02
CA LEU A 281 -34.14 12.96 -32.59
C LEU A 281 -33.06 12.06 -33.21
N GLY A 282 -33.10 10.76 -32.93
CA GLY A 282 -32.19 9.77 -33.48
C GLY A 282 -31.54 8.93 -32.40
N VAL A 283 -31.03 7.78 -32.83
CA VAL A 283 -30.28 6.82 -32.02
C VAL A 283 -28.91 6.68 -32.69
N THR A 284 -27.86 6.62 -31.88
CA THR A 284 -26.51 6.38 -32.41
C THR A 284 -26.32 4.95 -32.90
N GLN A 285 -25.22 4.71 -33.62
CA GLN A 285 -24.88 3.39 -34.19
C GLN A 285 -24.83 2.27 -33.13
N GLU A 286 -24.56 2.63 -31.87
CA GLU A 286 -24.52 1.72 -30.73
C GLU A 286 -25.89 1.50 -30.05
N GLY A 287 -26.98 2.04 -30.61
CA GLY A 287 -28.31 1.92 -30.02
C GLY A 287 -28.59 2.90 -28.86
N LEU A 288 -27.65 3.79 -28.53
CA LEU A 288 -27.79 4.76 -27.45
C LEU A 288 -28.54 6.01 -27.88
N THR A 289 -29.50 6.45 -27.06
CA THR A 289 -30.16 7.75 -27.25
C THR A 289 -29.26 8.89 -26.78
N TYR A 290 -29.54 10.11 -27.24
CA TYR A 290 -28.85 11.31 -26.75
C TYR A 290 -28.90 11.47 -25.22
N LEU A 291 -30.01 11.05 -24.58
CA LEU A 291 -30.10 11.06 -23.13
C LEU A 291 -29.22 9.99 -22.47
N ASP A 292 -29.07 8.82 -23.08
CA ASP A 292 -28.20 7.77 -22.54
C ASP A 292 -26.73 8.20 -22.62
N GLN A 293 -26.33 8.86 -23.71
CA GLN A 293 -25.00 9.46 -23.83
C GLN A 293 -24.77 10.54 -22.76
N PHE A 294 -25.79 11.34 -22.46
CA PHE A 294 -25.71 12.34 -21.41
C PHE A 294 -25.64 11.71 -20.01
N ARG A 295 -26.35 10.61 -19.76
CA ARG A 295 -26.21 9.82 -18.52
C ARG A 295 -24.79 9.29 -18.37
N ILE A 296 -24.22 8.68 -19.42
CA ILE A 296 -22.84 8.19 -19.43
C ILE A 296 -21.86 9.36 -19.14
N LEU A 297 -22.08 10.53 -19.74
CA LEU A 297 -21.28 11.72 -19.46
C LEU A 297 -21.35 12.15 -17.99
N ILE A 298 -22.55 12.20 -17.40
CA ILE A 298 -22.75 12.51 -15.98
C ILE A 298 -22.07 11.45 -15.10
N THR A 299 -22.21 10.17 -15.43
CA THR A 299 -21.54 9.06 -14.72
C THR A 299 -20.03 9.21 -14.77
N HIS A 300 -19.44 9.56 -15.92
CA HIS A 300 -18.00 9.79 -16.03
C HIS A 300 -17.53 10.98 -15.19
N ILE A 301 -18.31 12.07 -15.13
CA ILE A 301 -18.03 13.22 -14.26
C ILE A 301 -18.12 12.80 -12.79
N GLY A 302 -19.17 12.07 -12.42
CA GLY A 302 -19.39 11.55 -11.07
C GLY A 302 -18.29 10.60 -10.61
N ASN A 303 -17.85 9.67 -11.47
CA ASN A 303 -16.74 8.77 -11.20
C ASN A 303 -15.42 9.52 -11.00
N ALA A 304 -15.14 10.54 -11.82
CA ALA A 304 -13.95 11.39 -11.64
C ALA A 304 -13.98 12.14 -10.29
N MET A 305 -15.14 12.67 -9.90
CA MET A 305 -15.32 13.30 -8.59
C MET A 305 -15.19 12.27 -7.44
N GLY A 306 -15.78 11.09 -7.59
CA GLY A 306 -15.64 9.97 -6.65
C GLY A 306 -14.18 9.54 -6.47
N TYR A 307 -13.39 9.63 -7.53
CA TYR A 307 -11.96 9.34 -7.49
C TYR A 307 -11.20 10.37 -6.65
N VAL A 308 -11.46 11.67 -6.84
CA VAL A 308 -10.89 12.74 -5.98
C VAL A 308 -11.29 12.52 -4.51
N ARG A 309 -12.54 12.11 -4.26
CA ARG A 309 -12.99 11.75 -2.91
C ARG A 309 -12.19 10.60 -2.32
N MET A 310 -11.94 9.57 -3.11
CA MET A 310 -11.19 8.41 -2.64
C MET A 310 -9.71 8.72 -2.42
N ILE A 311 -9.09 9.53 -3.28
CA ILE A 311 -7.73 10.06 -3.08
C ILE A 311 -7.63 10.82 -1.76
N ARG A 312 -8.62 11.68 -1.47
CA ARG A 312 -8.71 12.36 -0.18
C ARG A 312 -8.80 11.38 0.98
N SER A 313 -9.74 10.44 0.93
CA SER A 313 -9.92 9.45 2.00
C SER A 313 -8.67 8.57 2.20
N GLY A 314 -7.99 8.18 1.12
CA GLY A 314 -6.75 7.40 1.17
C GLY A 314 -5.57 8.20 1.76
N GLY A 315 -5.46 9.48 1.40
CA GLY A 315 -4.46 10.38 1.99
C GLY A 315 -4.69 10.59 3.48
N LEU A 316 -5.95 10.82 3.88
CA LEU A 316 -6.33 10.96 5.30
C LEU A 316 -6.04 9.66 6.07
N HIS A 317 -6.37 8.50 5.50
CA HIS A 317 -6.07 7.21 6.11
C HIS A 317 -4.56 7.01 6.29
N CYS A 318 -3.75 7.33 5.27
CA CYS A 318 -2.29 7.25 5.36
C CYS A 318 -1.73 8.16 6.48
N CYS A 319 -2.16 9.42 6.53
CA CYS A 319 -1.71 10.37 7.55
C CYS A 319 -2.19 9.95 8.94
N SER A 320 -3.43 9.49 9.08
CA SER A 320 -3.98 8.99 10.35
C SER A 320 -3.21 7.79 10.88
N THR A 321 -2.80 6.86 10.00
CA THR A 321 -1.96 5.72 10.42
C THR A 321 -0.58 6.16 10.90
N ALA A 322 0.00 7.18 10.28
CA ALA A 322 1.32 7.69 10.67
C ALA A 322 1.30 8.47 11.99
N ILE A 323 0.22 9.19 12.27
CA ILE A 323 0.11 10.06 13.45
C ILE A 323 -0.61 9.39 14.63
N ARG A 324 -0.91 8.09 14.54
CA ARG A 324 -1.61 7.34 15.60
C ARG A 324 -0.93 7.41 16.99
N TYR A 325 0.36 7.71 17.02
CA TYR A 325 1.17 7.79 18.23
C TYR A 325 1.26 9.19 18.84
N ILE A 326 0.68 10.21 18.18
CA ILE A 326 0.65 11.58 18.71
C ILE A 326 -0.68 11.78 19.45
N PRO A 327 -0.65 12.07 20.75
CA PRO A 327 -1.86 12.14 21.58
C PRO A 327 -2.74 13.35 21.25
N ASP A 328 -2.16 14.50 20.92
CA ASP A 328 -2.89 15.69 20.50
C ASP A 328 -2.21 16.37 19.30
N LEU A 329 -2.98 16.60 18.25
CA LEU A 329 -2.58 17.24 17.00
C LEU A 329 -2.65 18.77 17.09
N ASP A 330 -3.42 19.32 18.03
CA ASP A 330 -3.63 20.75 18.18
C ASP A 330 -2.62 21.38 19.14
N SER A 331 -2.15 20.63 20.14
CA SER A 331 -1.15 21.05 21.12
C SER A 331 0.18 20.28 21.02
N ILE A 332 0.76 20.24 19.81
CA ILE A 332 2.06 19.58 19.60
C ILE A 332 3.16 20.41 20.28
N VAL A 333 3.71 19.90 21.38
CA VAL A 333 4.88 20.49 22.06
C VAL A 333 6.11 20.32 21.16
N SER A 334 6.89 21.39 20.97
CA SER A 334 8.15 21.28 20.20
C SER A 334 9.13 20.38 20.93
N LEU A 335 9.48 19.26 20.29
CA LEU A 335 10.50 18.34 20.81
C LEU A 335 11.87 19.01 20.82
N GLN A 336 12.13 19.94 19.91
CA GLN A 336 13.36 20.73 19.90
C GLN A 336 13.53 21.54 21.19
N GLU A 337 12.47 22.21 21.66
CA GLU A 337 12.53 23.03 22.88
C GLU A 337 12.73 22.16 24.13
N LEU A 338 12.05 21.01 24.21
CA LEU A 338 12.20 20.06 25.31
C LEU A 338 13.61 19.46 25.37
N THR A 339 14.15 19.03 24.23
CA THR A 339 15.49 18.44 24.17
C THR A 339 16.60 19.45 24.48
N SER A 340 16.39 20.72 24.11
CA SER A 340 17.28 21.81 24.45
C SER A 340 17.21 22.17 25.94
N ALA A 341 16.01 22.15 26.54
CA ALA A 341 15.81 22.43 27.96
C ALA A 341 16.40 21.33 28.87
N GLU A 342 16.36 20.07 28.44
CA GLU A 342 16.97 18.92 29.13
C GLU A 342 18.51 18.84 28.96
N GLY A 343 19.10 19.66 28.09
CA GLY A 343 20.56 19.66 27.86
C GLY A 343 21.07 18.40 27.14
N LEU A 344 20.27 17.83 26.24
CA LEU A 344 20.66 16.65 25.45
C LEU A 344 21.72 16.99 24.39
N SER A 345 22.31 15.95 23.79
CA SER A 345 23.35 16.13 22.75
C SER A 345 22.84 16.96 21.57
N GLU A 346 23.76 17.68 20.91
CA GLU A 346 23.45 18.48 19.73
C GLU A 346 22.80 17.64 18.61
N THR A 347 23.22 16.38 18.46
CA THR A 347 22.62 15.41 17.53
C THR A 347 21.16 15.10 17.87
N CYS A 348 20.81 14.99 19.15
CA CYS A 348 19.42 14.77 19.58
C CYS A 348 18.55 15.99 19.28
N VAL A 349 19.06 17.20 19.51
CA VAL A 349 18.34 18.45 19.21
C VAL A 349 18.07 18.59 17.70
N GLN A 350 19.08 18.31 16.86
CA GLN A 350 18.92 18.31 15.40
C GLN A 350 17.90 17.26 14.93
N THR A 351 17.95 16.05 15.51
CA THR A 351 17.00 14.98 15.18
C THR A 351 15.57 15.36 15.60
N ALA A 352 15.41 15.97 16.76
CA ALA A 352 14.12 16.48 17.24
C ALA A 352 13.56 17.58 16.32
N GLN A 353 14.41 18.48 15.81
CA GLN A 353 14.00 19.50 14.84
C GLN A 353 13.48 18.89 13.54
N VAL A 354 14.16 17.87 13.00
CA VAL A 354 13.70 17.17 11.79
C VAL A 354 12.36 16.47 12.05
N LEU A 355 12.20 15.85 13.22
CA LEU A 355 10.95 15.21 13.60
C LEU A 355 9.79 16.22 13.72
N ASP A 356 10.01 17.36 14.36
CA ASP A 356 9.03 18.45 14.44
C ASP A 356 8.61 18.94 13.04
N GLN A 357 9.55 19.07 12.10
CA GLN A 357 9.24 19.41 10.71
C GLN A 357 8.38 18.35 10.01
N VAL A 358 8.69 17.06 10.21
CA VAL A 358 7.91 15.96 9.63
C VAL A 358 6.48 15.96 10.18
N ILE A 359 6.32 16.12 11.49
CA ILE A 359 5.02 16.17 12.15
C ILE A 359 4.20 17.35 11.63
N ASN A 360 4.80 18.54 11.54
CA ASN A 360 4.14 19.72 10.99
C ASN A 360 3.72 19.53 9.53
N ASN A 361 4.56 18.89 8.71
CA ASN A 361 4.21 18.55 7.33
C ASN A 361 3.03 17.56 7.27
N MET A 362 2.97 16.56 8.15
CA MET A 362 1.84 15.64 8.21
C MET A 362 0.55 16.35 8.65
N ARG A 363 0.62 17.26 9.64
CA ARG A 363 -0.53 18.08 10.08
C ARG A 363 -1.08 18.93 8.94
N ARG A 364 -0.19 19.58 8.18
CA ARG A 364 -0.57 20.36 6.99
C ARG A 364 -1.26 19.48 5.95
N ASN A 365 -0.71 18.30 5.65
CA ASN A 365 -1.32 17.38 4.68
C ASN A 365 -2.71 16.88 5.10
N ILE A 366 -2.98 16.69 6.40
CA ILE A 366 -4.32 16.36 6.91
C ILE A 366 -5.29 17.52 6.67
N THR A 367 -4.83 18.74 6.91
CA THR A 367 -5.66 19.96 6.83
C THR A 367 -5.91 20.37 5.39
N GLU A 368 -4.86 20.49 4.57
CA GLU A 368 -4.91 20.83 3.14
C GLU A 368 -5.64 19.72 2.33
N GLY A 369 -5.48 18.45 2.71
CA GLY A 369 -6.17 17.33 2.08
C GLY A 369 -7.70 17.38 2.20
N SER A 370 -8.24 18.14 3.15
CA SER A 370 -9.68 18.22 3.39
C SER A 370 -10.45 19.06 2.36
N GLU A 371 -9.79 20.00 1.66
CA GLU A 371 -10.46 21.05 0.86
C GLU A 371 -10.47 20.81 -0.66
N TYR A 372 -9.97 19.69 -1.19
CA TYR A 372 -9.90 19.48 -2.65
C TYR A 372 -11.24 19.68 -3.39
N PHE A 373 -12.36 19.29 -2.78
CA PHE A 373 -13.68 19.51 -3.36
C PHE A 373 -14.06 21.00 -3.41
N LYS A 374 -13.75 21.73 -2.35
CA LYS A 374 -14.01 23.17 -2.25
C LYS A 374 -13.22 23.90 -3.34
N LEU A 375 -11.94 23.55 -3.52
CA LEU A 375 -11.10 24.03 -4.62
C LEU A 375 -11.73 23.79 -6.01
N LEU A 376 -12.21 22.58 -6.27
CA LEU A 376 -12.87 22.28 -7.55
C LEU A 376 -14.17 23.08 -7.74
N VAL A 377 -14.97 23.23 -6.68
CA VAL A 377 -16.19 24.03 -6.72
C VAL A 377 -15.87 25.51 -6.95
N ASP A 378 -14.90 26.07 -6.22
CA ASP A 378 -14.51 27.48 -6.33
C ASP A 378 -13.98 27.82 -7.73
N VAL A 379 -13.34 26.86 -8.42
CA VAL A 379 -12.85 27.06 -9.80
C VAL A 379 -13.96 26.90 -10.83
N PHE A 380 -14.84 25.89 -10.71
CA PHE A 380 -15.86 25.63 -11.73
C PHE A 380 -17.15 26.43 -11.56
N ALA A 381 -17.59 26.71 -10.33
CA ALA A 381 -18.82 27.46 -10.06
C ALA A 381 -18.86 28.83 -10.75
N PRO A 382 -17.85 29.71 -10.65
CA PRO A 382 -17.91 31.03 -11.31
C PRO A 382 -17.98 30.91 -12.84
N VAL A 383 -17.32 29.91 -13.43
CA VAL A 383 -17.33 29.67 -14.88
C VAL A 383 -18.70 29.17 -15.35
N LEU A 384 -19.30 28.24 -14.60
CA LEU A 384 -20.62 27.67 -14.94
C LEU A 384 -21.77 28.65 -14.65
N CYS A 385 -21.61 29.55 -13.69
CA CYS A 385 -22.59 30.58 -13.34
C CYS A 385 -22.47 31.87 -14.16
N ASP A 386 -21.46 32.00 -15.04
CA ASP A 386 -21.31 33.15 -15.92
C ASP A 386 -22.57 33.34 -16.81
N GLN A 387 -22.94 34.59 -17.09
CA GLN A 387 -24.12 34.94 -17.90
C GLN A 387 -24.04 34.36 -19.31
N LYS A 388 -22.82 34.20 -19.84
CA LYS A 388 -22.56 33.53 -21.12
C LYS A 388 -23.05 32.08 -21.14
N ASN A 389 -23.16 31.45 -19.98
CA ASN A 389 -23.62 30.07 -19.79
C ASN A 389 -25.03 29.98 -19.18
N SER A 390 -25.91 30.95 -19.49
CA SER A 390 -27.30 30.97 -18.99
C SER A 390 -28.11 29.71 -19.31
N HIS A 391 -27.76 28.96 -20.37
CA HIS A 391 -28.38 27.67 -20.70
C HIS A 391 -28.18 26.60 -19.62
N LEU A 392 -27.12 26.70 -18.82
CA LEU A 392 -26.83 25.74 -17.74
C LEU A 392 -27.76 25.88 -16.53
N TRP A 393 -28.37 27.06 -16.32
CA TRP A 393 -29.26 27.29 -15.17
C TRP A 393 -30.48 26.37 -15.18
N ASN A 394 -30.88 25.92 -16.37
CA ASN A 394 -32.03 25.05 -16.56
C ASN A 394 -31.68 23.56 -16.40
N PHE A 395 -30.43 23.22 -16.05
CA PHE A 395 -29.99 21.84 -15.88
C PHE A 395 -30.85 21.05 -14.88
N HIS A 396 -31.29 21.66 -13.78
CA HIS A 396 -32.11 20.98 -12.77
C HIS A 396 -33.42 20.40 -13.33
N MET A 397 -33.94 20.94 -14.45
CA MET A 397 -35.15 20.44 -15.11
C MET A 397 -34.93 19.16 -15.92
N ILE A 398 -33.69 18.84 -16.31
CA ILE A 398 -33.37 17.61 -17.05
C ILE A 398 -33.24 16.39 -16.14
N VAL A 399 -33.07 16.60 -14.82
CA VAL A 399 -32.84 15.52 -13.85
C VAL A 399 -34.00 14.52 -13.80
N PRO A 400 -35.29 14.92 -13.68
CA PRO A 400 -36.38 13.95 -13.63
C PRO A 400 -36.49 13.08 -14.90
N PRO A 401 -36.43 13.61 -16.14
CA PRO A 401 -36.36 12.80 -17.35
C PRO A 401 -35.21 11.77 -17.36
N LEU A 402 -34.03 12.16 -16.87
CA LEU A 402 -32.87 11.27 -16.77
C LEU A 402 -33.07 10.13 -15.77
N THR A 403 -33.85 10.34 -14.71
CA THR A 403 -34.10 9.30 -13.69
C THR A 403 -35.14 8.26 -14.11
N ILE A 404 -35.97 8.54 -15.11
CA ILE A 404 -36.97 7.58 -15.61
C ILE A 404 -36.38 6.70 -16.72
N ASN A 405 -35.42 7.22 -17.47
CA ASN A 405 -34.73 6.46 -18.49
C ASN A 405 -33.67 5.61 -17.79
N PHE A 406 -33.94 4.33 -17.51
CA PHE A 406 -32.99 3.39 -16.92
C PHE A 406 -32.47 2.38 -17.91
#